data_AF-A0A8K0DCH1-F1
#
_entry.id   AF-A0A8K0DCH1-F1
#
_cell.length_a   1.000
_cell.length_b   1.000
_cell.length_c   1.000
_cell.angle_alpha   90.00
_cell.angle_beta   90.00
_cell.angle_gamma   90.00
#
_symmetry.space_group_name_H-M   'P 1'
#
loop_
_entity.id
_entity.type
_entity.pdbx_description
1 polymer ?
#
loop_
_entity_poly.entity_id
_entity_poly.type
_entity_poly.pdbx_seq_one_letter_code
_entity_poly.pdbx_strand_id
1 'polypeptide(L)'
;LHIDNIAFIFQRNNSYTIDGTYSVATGVDGNIGKIFEWNYHNKILQNKDSCAKLGGSIGEFYSQRRSKDFIEMFIADTCKNYKLDFEEEVQVRGIPGYKYSARHSTLDNGTLVPENKCYCGGECVPSGTMNITSCAYGAPTFLSLPHFYGADPYYVAQVEGLKPEKSKHEFFVTLEPRIGFCVDIALRLQFSFLLHPVEYIT
;
A
#
# COMPACT_ATOMS: atom_id res chain seq x y z
N LEU A 1 12.30 19.96 13.32
CA LEU A 1 12.21 20.40 11.90
C LEU A 1 11.19 21.52 11.85
N HIS A 2 11.60 22.75 11.54
CA HIS A 2 10.68 23.84 11.21
C HIS A 2 10.31 23.65 9.73
N ILE A 3 9.06 23.30 9.46
CA ILE A 3 8.58 23.03 8.11
C ILE A 3 7.62 24.16 7.74
N ASP A 4 8.04 25.03 6.82
CA ASP A 4 7.26 26.20 6.38
C ASP A 4 6.53 25.96 5.05
N ASN A 5 6.71 24.78 4.45
CA ASN A 5 6.14 24.41 3.17
C ASN A 5 5.35 23.10 3.29
N ILE A 6 4.18 23.04 2.66
CA ILE A 6 3.32 21.85 2.63
C ILE A 6 3.17 21.42 1.18
N ALA A 7 3.53 20.18 0.87
CA ALA A 7 3.27 19.54 -0.43
C ALA A 7 3.30 18.01 -0.30
N PHE A 8 2.57 17.30 -1.18
CA PHE A 8 2.51 15.83 -1.17
C PHE A 8 3.86 15.14 -1.40
N ILE A 9 4.72 15.74 -2.22
CA ILE A 9 6.01 15.16 -2.66
C ILE A 9 7.18 16.12 -2.42
N PHE A 10 7.11 16.88 -1.32
CA PHE A 10 8.13 17.86 -0.94
C PHE A 10 9.51 17.19 -0.79
N GLN A 11 10.55 17.83 -1.32
CA GLN A 11 11.97 17.39 -1.23
C GLN A 11 12.28 15.96 -1.73
N ARG A 12 11.44 15.36 -2.57
CA ARG A 12 11.76 14.06 -3.19
C ARG A 12 12.85 14.12 -4.25
N ASN A 13 12.89 15.20 -5.02
CA ASN A 13 13.89 15.34 -6.07
C ASN A 13 15.31 15.45 -5.49
N ASN A 14 16.25 14.69 -6.05
CA ASN A 14 17.64 14.59 -5.57
C ASN A 14 17.79 14.15 -4.11
N SER A 15 16.81 13.45 -3.55
CA SER A 15 16.93 12.87 -2.22
C SER A 15 17.32 11.39 -2.30
N TYR A 16 18.45 11.05 -1.69
CA TYR A 16 18.91 9.66 -1.57
C TYR A 16 18.25 8.94 -0.38
N THR A 17 17.76 9.68 0.62
CA THR A 17 17.35 9.12 1.91
C THR A 17 15.85 9.14 2.16
N ILE A 18 15.04 9.72 1.28
CA ILE A 18 13.62 9.96 1.54
C ILE A 18 12.81 8.66 1.69
N ASP A 19 13.12 7.64 0.89
CA ASP A 19 12.44 6.34 0.97
C ASP A 19 13.08 5.41 2.03
N GLY A 20 14.18 5.86 2.66
CA GLY A 20 14.91 5.14 3.68
C GLY A 20 15.92 4.11 3.17
N THR A 21 16.57 3.42 4.10
CA THR A 21 17.55 2.37 3.81
C THR A 21 16.91 0.99 3.97
N TYR A 22 17.09 0.12 2.98
CA TYR A 22 16.54 -1.23 2.96
C TYR A 22 17.64 -2.29 3.09
N SER A 23 17.42 -3.28 3.96
CA SER A 23 18.17 -4.54 3.95
C SER A 23 17.31 -5.60 3.26
N VAL A 24 17.74 -6.07 2.09
CA VAL A 24 16.98 -7.00 1.24
C VAL A 24 17.76 -8.27 0.94
N ALA A 25 17.04 -9.38 0.79
CA ALA A 25 17.60 -10.67 0.41
C ALA A 25 18.12 -10.66 -1.04
N THR A 26 19.36 -11.13 -1.21
CA THR A 26 20.03 -11.24 -2.52
C THR A 26 19.53 -12.41 -3.36
N GLY A 27 18.86 -13.39 -2.75
CA GLY A 27 18.33 -14.57 -3.43
C GLY A 27 19.15 -15.86 -3.28
N VAL A 28 20.27 -15.83 -2.55
CA VAL A 28 21.08 -17.04 -2.27
C VAL A 28 20.23 -18.17 -1.65
N ASP A 29 19.32 -17.83 -0.73
CA ASP A 29 18.39 -18.79 -0.09
C ASP A 29 17.03 -18.88 -0.81
N GLY A 30 16.96 -18.48 -2.09
CA GLY A 30 15.73 -18.48 -2.89
C GLY A 30 14.73 -17.36 -2.56
N ASN A 31 15.05 -16.47 -1.62
CA ASN A 31 14.16 -15.40 -1.14
C ASN A 31 14.44 -14.02 -1.76
N ILE A 32 14.78 -13.93 -3.05
CA ILE A 32 15.18 -12.67 -3.69
C ILE A 32 14.15 -11.54 -3.46
N GLY A 33 14.64 -10.34 -3.15
CA GLY A 33 13.80 -9.14 -2.99
C GLY A 33 13.04 -9.06 -1.67
N LYS A 34 13.07 -10.10 -0.83
CA LYS A 34 12.44 -10.07 0.50
C LYS A 34 13.13 -9.05 1.41
N ILE A 35 12.35 -8.18 2.03
CA ILE A 35 12.85 -7.18 2.98
C ILE A 35 13.03 -7.81 4.35
N PHE A 36 14.15 -7.49 5.01
CA PHE A 36 14.42 -7.83 6.40
C PHE A 36 14.36 -6.61 7.31
N GLU A 37 14.89 -5.48 6.84
CA GLU A 37 14.94 -4.25 7.62
C GLU A 37 14.62 -3.05 6.74
N TRP A 38 13.98 -2.07 7.36
CA TRP A 38 13.80 -0.74 6.81
C TRP A 38 14.20 0.27 7.88
N ASN A 39 15.11 1.17 7.52
CA ASN A 39 15.75 2.11 8.45
C ASN A 39 16.33 1.42 9.70
N TYR A 40 17.03 0.30 9.49
CA TYR A 40 17.70 -0.48 10.55
C TYR A 40 16.75 -1.13 11.57
N HIS A 41 15.47 -1.28 11.21
CA HIS A 41 14.47 -1.96 12.03
C HIS A 41 13.79 -3.07 11.24
N ASN A 42 13.58 -4.22 11.90
CA ASN A 42 12.85 -5.37 11.36
C ASN A 42 11.32 -5.25 11.52
N LYS A 43 10.83 -4.05 11.86
CA LYS A 43 9.42 -3.71 12.06
C LYS A 43 9.17 -2.26 11.64
N ILE A 44 7.95 -1.98 11.23
CA ILE A 44 7.50 -0.64 10.84
C ILE A 44 7.18 0.14 12.12
N LEU A 45 8.03 1.09 12.50
CA LEU A 45 7.91 1.82 13.77
C LEU A 45 6.69 2.76 13.86
N GLN A 46 6.13 3.15 12.72
CA GLN A 46 4.96 4.03 12.61
C GLN A 46 3.65 3.30 12.95
N ASN A 47 3.67 1.98 13.03
CA ASN A 47 2.52 1.14 13.29
C ASN A 47 2.68 0.34 14.60
N LYS A 48 1.59 -0.24 15.07
CA LYS A 48 1.54 -1.10 16.27
C LYS A 48 1.06 -2.50 15.92
N ASP A 49 1.30 -3.44 16.83
CA ASP A 49 0.77 -4.81 16.77
C ASP A 49 1.06 -5.50 15.42
N SER A 50 0.07 -6.20 14.85
CA SER A 50 0.20 -6.89 13.55
C SER A 50 0.57 -5.95 12.40
N CYS A 51 0.18 -4.68 12.46
CA CYS A 51 0.46 -3.68 11.42
C CYS A 51 1.92 -3.22 11.41
N ALA A 52 2.68 -3.50 12.47
CA ALA A 52 4.10 -3.23 12.57
C ALA A 52 4.96 -4.29 11.88
N LYS A 53 4.38 -5.40 11.40
CA LYS A 53 5.12 -6.44 10.67
C LYS A 53 5.75 -5.82 9.43
N LEU A 54 7.06 -5.96 9.27
CA LEU A 54 7.78 -5.69 8.02
C LEU A 54 7.95 -6.99 7.24
N GLY A 55 7.76 -6.95 5.92
CA GLY A 55 7.93 -8.13 5.08
C GLY A 55 7.45 -7.91 3.66
N GLY A 56 7.53 -8.98 2.86
CA GLY A 56 7.27 -8.91 1.43
C GLY A 56 8.45 -8.33 0.64
N SER A 57 8.15 -7.89 -0.58
CA SER A 57 9.09 -7.25 -1.51
C SER A 57 8.98 -5.72 -1.46
N ILE A 58 9.97 -5.01 -2.00
CA ILE A 58 9.85 -3.57 -2.34
C ILE A 58 9.07 -3.32 -3.65
N GLY A 59 8.73 -4.38 -4.40
CA GLY A 59 7.84 -4.32 -5.56
C GLY A 59 8.47 -4.76 -6.88
N GLU A 60 9.80 -4.70 -7.03
CA GLU A 60 10.45 -5.10 -8.29
C GLU A 60 10.68 -6.61 -8.40
N PHE A 61 11.12 -7.25 -7.32
CA PHE A 61 11.54 -8.65 -7.31
C PHE A 61 10.75 -9.49 -6.32
N TYR A 62 10.29 -10.65 -6.75
CA TYR A 62 9.65 -11.64 -5.89
C TYR A 62 10.36 -12.98 -6.03
N SER A 63 10.24 -13.84 -5.01
CA SER A 63 10.80 -15.19 -5.04
C SER A 63 10.36 -15.97 -6.29
N GLN A 64 11.27 -16.78 -6.82
CA GLN A 64 11.02 -17.66 -7.97
C GLN A 64 9.90 -18.67 -7.68
N ARG A 65 9.32 -19.25 -8.74
CA ARG A 65 8.24 -20.25 -8.68
C ARG A 65 7.04 -19.73 -7.89
N ARG A 66 6.45 -18.64 -8.39
CA ARG A 66 5.28 -18.02 -7.80
C ARG A 66 4.09 -18.98 -7.71
N SER A 67 3.45 -18.98 -6.55
CA SER A 67 2.19 -19.67 -6.27
C SER A 67 0.98 -18.77 -6.59
N LYS A 68 -0.18 -19.39 -6.79
CA LYS A 68 -1.48 -18.72 -7.00
C LYS A 68 -2.17 -18.39 -5.68
N ASP A 69 -1.44 -17.80 -4.75
CA ASP A 69 -1.91 -17.41 -3.42
C ASP A 69 -2.01 -15.88 -3.29
N PHE A 70 -0.97 -15.23 -2.82
CA PHE A 70 -0.86 -13.80 -2.64
C PHE A 70 0.61 -13.37 -2.72
N ILE A 71 0.82 -12.08 -2.91
CA ILE A 71 2.11 -11.43 -2.72
C ILE A 71 1.99 -10.36 -1.64
N GLU A 72 3.07 -10.14 -0.90
CA GLU A 72 3.21 -9.02 0.01
C GLU A 72 4.22 -8.02 -0.57
N MET A 73 3.90 -6.73 -0.50
CA MET A 73 4.81 -5.66 -0.86
C MET A 73 4.79 -4.53 0.16
N PHE A 74 5.96 -4.01 0.52
CA PHE A 74 6.09 -2.87 1.40
C PHE A 74 6.27 -1.59 0.59
N ILE A 75 5.53 -0.54 0.94
CA ILE A 75 5.67 0.80 0.35
C ILE A 75 6.03 1.78 1.47
N ALA A 76 7.28 2.27 1.48
CA ALA A 76 7.78 3.18 2.51
C ALA A 76 6.96 4.46 2.64
N ASP A 77 6.50 5.02 1.52
CA ASP A 77 5.67 6.25 1.48
C ASP A 77 4.37 6.15 2.28
N THR A 78 3.92 4.93 2.53
CA THR A 78 2.69 4.65 3.29
C THR A 78 2.96 3.87 4.58
N CYS A 79 4.23 3.57 4.86
CA CYS A 79 4.67 2.78 6.00
C CYS A 79 3.84 1.50 6.17
N LYS A 80 3.59 0.75 5.08
CA LYS A 80 2.68 -0.41 5.11
C LYS A 80 3.10 -1.53 4.15
N ASN A 81 2.81 -2.77 4.58
CA ASN A 81 2.76 -3.93 3.69
C ASN A 81 1.35 -4.11 3.10
N TYR A 82 1.28 -4.26 1.79
CA TYR A 82 0.08 -4.57 1.03
C TYR A 82 0.10 -6.04 0.67
N LYS A 83 -0.99 -6.73 0.99
CA LYS A 83 -1.26 -8.08 0.50
C LYS A 83 -2.15 -7.98 -0.73
N LEU A 84 -1.67 -8.52 -1.86
CA LEU A 84 -2.41 -8.61 -3.12
C LEU A 84 -2.68 -10.09 -3.40
N ASP A 85 -3.94 -10.45 -3.56
CA ASP A 85 -4.36 -11.84 -3.78
C ASP A 85 -4.27 -12.18 -5.28
N PHE A 86 -3.96 -13.44 -5.58
CA PHE A 86 -4.00 -13.94 -6.95
C PHE A 86 -5.40 -13.72 -7.53
N GLU A 87 -5.44 -13.19 -8.75
CA GLU A 87 -6.67 -12.93 -9.48
C GLU A 87 -6.84 -13.89 -10.65
N GLU A 88 -5.88 -13.90 -11.56
CA GLU A 88 -5.99 -14.65 -12.80
C GLU A 88 -4.63 -14.89 -13.47
N GLU A 89 -4.61 -15.83 -14.41
CA GLU A 89 -3.50 -15.96 -15.36
C GLU A 89 -3.74 -15.04 -16.56
N VAL A 90 -2.70 -14.33 -16.98
CA VAL A 90 -2.75 -13.41 -18.12
C VAL A 90 -1.56 -13.65 -19.05
N GLN A 91 -1.64 -13.10 -20.26
CA GLN A 91 -0.50 -12.96 -21.15
C GLN A 91 -0.22 -11.47 -21.39
N VAL A 92 0.96 -11.01 -20.96
CA VAL A 92 1.42 -9.65 -21.20
C VAL A 92 2.45 -9.70 -22.32
N ARG A 93 2.07 -9.24 -23.52
CA ARG A 93 2.97 -9.19 -24.70
C ARG A 93 3.63 -10.55 -25.01
N GLY A 94 2.90 -11.65 -24.85
CA GLY A 94 3.41 -13.01 -25.07
C GLY A 94 4.15 -13.65 -23.88
N ILE A 95 4.23 -12.96 -22.74
CA ILE A 95 4.82 -13.47 -21.50
C ILE A 95 3.69 -13.96 -20.59
N PRO A 96 3.69 -15.23 -20.15
CA PRO A 96 2.72 -15.72 -19.19
C PRO A 96 2.91 -15.02 -17.84
N GLY A 97 1.82 -14.59 -17.22
CA GLY A 97 1.85 -13.85 -15.97
C GLY A 97 0.75 -14.29 -15.02
N TYR A 98 1.05 -14.24 -13.72
CA TYR A 98 0.06 -14.30 -12.65
C TYR A 98 -0.23 -12.88 -12.19
N LYS A 99 -1.49 -12.45 -12.35
CA LYS A 99 -1.95 -11.14 -11.89
C LYS A 99 -2.41 -11.24 -10.44
N TYR A 100 -1.85 -10.40 -9.58
CA TYR A 100 -2.21 -10.23 -8.19
C TYR A 100 -2.80 -8.84 -7.99
N SER A 101 -3.98 -8.75 -7.38
CA SER A 101 -4.73 -7.50 -7.29
C SER A 101 -5.13 -7.20 -5.86
N ALA A 102 -5.25 -5.91 -5.55
CA ALA A 102 -5.82 -5.44 -4.31
C ALA A 102 -7.30 -5.86 -4.24
N ARG A 103 -7.70 -6.38 -3.08
CA ARG A 103 -9.08 -6.77 -2.79
C ARG A 103 -9.63 -5.91 -1.65
N HIS A 104 -10.91 -6.09 -1.32
CA HIS A 104 -11.52 -5.41 -0.17
C HIS A 104 -10.75 -5.63 1.14
N SER A 105 -10.05 -6.77 1.27
CA SER A 105 -9.16 -7.10 2.41
C SER A 105 -7.88 -6.26 2.47
N THR A 106 -7.39 -5.71 1.36
CA THR A 106 -6.10 -5.01 1.30
C THR A 106 -6.12 -3.69 2.07
N LEU A 107 -7.22 -2.94 1.95
CA LEU A 107 -7.45 -1.64 2.61
C LEU A 107 -8.57 -1.71 3.65
N ASP A 108 -8.80 -2.90 4.21
CA ASP A 108 -9.84 -3.12 5.22
C ASP A 108 -9.50 -2.46 6.57
N ASN A 109 -10.53 -2.10 7.32
CA ASN A 109 -10.44 -1.45 8.63
C ASN A 109 -10.38 -2.43 9.82
N GLY A 110 -10.26 -3.74 9.58
CA GLY A 110 -10.31 -4.77 10.62
C GLY A 110 -11.62 -5.57 10.65
N THR A 111 -12.61 -5.23 9.81
CA THR A 111 -13.90 -5.94 9.76
C THR A 111 -13.79 -7.26 9.01
N LEU A 112 -13.05 -7.27 7.91
CA LEU A 112 -12.81 -8.48 7.10
C LEU A 112 -11.54 -9.22 7.54
N VAL A 113 -10.51 -8.46 7.92
CA VAL A 113 -9.20 -8.97 8.32
C VAL A 113 -8.87 -8.38 9.69
N PRO A 114 -9.19 -9.06 10.80
CA PRO A 114 -9.02 -8.53 12.16
C PRO A 114 -7.62 -7.97 12.46
N GLU A 115 -6.58 -8.52 11.82
CA GLU A 115 -5.19 -8.08 11.92
C GLU A 115 -4.96 -6.66 11.38
N ASN A 116 -5.86 -6.12 10.54
CA ASN A 116 -5.76 -4.76 10.02
C ASN A 116 -6.30 -3.70 10.99
N LYS A 117 -6.95 -4.09 12.10
CA LYS A 117 -7.59 -3.15 13.05
C LYS A 117 -6.61 -2.14 13.65
N CYS A 118 -5.33 -2.50 13.80
CA CYS A 118 -4.29 -1.60 14.28
C CYS A 118 -4.03 -0.41 13.34
N TYR A 119 -4.44 -0.45 12.07
CA TYR A 119 -4.34 0.69 11.16
C TYR A 119 -5.33 1.80 11.48
N CYS A 120 -6.37 1.57 12.29
CA CYS A 120 -7.31 2.63 12.64
C CYS A 120 -6.68 3.71 13.53
N GLY A 121 -5.76 3.33 14.43
CA GLY A 121 -5.13 4.25 15.38
C GLY A 121 -6.09 4.85 16.42
N GLY A 122 -7.25 4.21 16.64
CA GLY A 122 -8.33 4.73 17.49
C GLY A 122 -9.69 4.31 16.93
N GLU A 123 -10.55 5.29 16.68
CA GLU A 123 -11.84 5.07 16.01
C GLU A 123 -11.62 4.73 14.52
N CYS A 124 -12.16 3.59 14.10
CA CYS A 124 -12.07 3.15 12.70
C CYS A 124 -13.07 3.93 11.84
N VAL A 125 -12.59 4.38 10.68
CA VAL A 125 -13.45 4.87 9.59
C VAL A 125 -14.03 3.68 8.80
N PRO A 126 -15.07 3.88 7.96
CA PRO A 126 -15.58 2.83 7.08
C PRO A 126 -14.49 2.14 6.24
N SER A 127 -14.73 0.89 5.82
CA SER A 127 -13.71 0.07 5.19
C SER A 127 -13.31 0.57 3.80
N GLY A 128 -12.08 0.25 3.37
CA GLY A 128 -11.52 0.67 2.07
C GLY A 128 -10.76 1.99 2.08
N THR A 129 -10.54 2.55 3.27
CA THR A 129 -9.53 3.59 3.50
C THR A 129 -8.63 3.19 4.66
N MET A 130 -7.43 3.76 4.71
CA MET A 130 -6.47 3.48 5.77
C MET A 130 -5.83 4.74 6.28
N ASN A 131 -5.71 4.85 7.60
CA ASN A 131 -5.03 5.96 8.24
C ASN A 131 -3.50 5.80 8.10
N ILE A 132 -2.84 6.78 7.49
CA ILE A 132 -1.37 6.85 7.38
C ILE A 132 -0.81 8.10 8.07
N THR A 133 -1.55 8.68 9.02
CA THR A 133 -1.16 9.91 9.75
C THR A 133 0.21 9.79 10.39
N SER A 134 0.55 8.62 10.96
CA SER A 134 1.87 8.38 11.56
C SER A 134 3.01 8.36 10.54
N CYS A 135 2.73 8.02 9.28
CA CYS A 135 3.68 8.07 8.18
C CYS A 135 3.74 9.47 7.53
N ALA A 136 2.63 10.20 7.53
CA ALA A 136 2.47 11.53 6.93
C ALA A 136 2.83 12.68 7.90
N TYR A 137 3.81 12.47 8.78
CA TYR A 137 4.31 13.48 9.74
C TYR A 137 3.21 14.13 10.61
N GLY A 138 2.14 13.39 10.92
CA GLY A 138 1.04 13.85 11.75
C GLY A 138 -0.11 14.53 10.98
N ALA A 139 0.00 14.73 9.66
CA ALA A 139 -1.12 15.21 8.85
C ALA A 139 -2.22 14.13 8.78
N PRO A 140 -3.53 14.48 8.90
CA PRO A 140 -4.65 13.53 8.99
C PRO A 140 -4.96 12.84 7.66
N THR A 141 -3.99 12.08 7.16
CA THR A 141 -3.93 11.56 5.79
C THR A 141 -4.42 10.13 5.75
N PHE A 142 -5.31 9.86 4.81
CA PHE A 142 -5.90 8.56 4.55
C PHE A 142 -5.60 8.12 3.12
N LEU A 143 -5.38 6.81 2.96
CA LEU A 143 -5.12 6.17 1.67
C LEU A 143 -6.36 5.40 1.22
N SER A 144 -6.66 5.45 -0.06
CA SER A 144 -7.68 4.63 -0.73
C SER A 144 -7.21 4.23 -2.13
N LEU A 145 -7.96 3.38 -2.82
CA LEU A 145 -7.81 3.27 -4.28
C LEU A 145 -8.54 4.45 -4.96
N PRO A 146 -8.13 4.86 -6.17
CA PRO A 146 -8.74 6.00 -6.84
C PRO A 146 -10.27 5.91 -6.94
N HIS A 147 -10.91 7.06 -6.74
CA HIS A 147 -12.37 7.19 -6.68
C HIS A 147 -13.03 6.28 -5.63
N PHE A 148 -12.28 5.94 -4.56
CA PHE A 148 -12.72 5.00 -3.52
C PHE A 148 -13.13 3.63 -4.08
N TYR A 149 -12.47 3.18 -5.15
CA TYR A 149 -12.73 1.87 -5.72
C TYR A 149 -12.51 0.75 -4.69
N GLY A 150 -13.54 -0.09 -4.50
CA GLY A 150 -13.51 -1.17 -3.52
C GLY A 150 -13.68 -0.73 -2.05
N ALA A 151 -13.99 0.55 -1.80
CA ALA A 151 -14.29 1.04 -0.46
C ALA A 151 -15.79 1.08 -0.16
N ASP A 152 -16.13 1.40 1.10
CA ASP A 152 -17.50 1.57 1.56
C ASP A 152 -18.24 2.63 0.71
N PRO A 153 -19.48 2.37 0.26
CA PRO A 153 -20.28 3.33 -0.51
C PRO A 153 -20.44 4.70 0.16
N TYR A 154 -20.30 4.77 1.49
CA TYR A 154 -20.25 6.01 2.25
C TYR A 154 -19.36 7.07 1.58
N TYR A 155 -18.15 6.70 1.16
CA TYR A 155 -17.18 7.64 0.60
C TYR A 155 -17.58 8.22 -0.75
N VAL A 156 -18.11 7.37 -1.64
CA VAL A 156 -18.57 7.79 -2.97
C VAL A 156 -19.76 8.75 -2.84
N ALA A 157 -20.59 8.58 -1.80
CA ALA A 157 -21.72 9.46 -1.52
C ALA A 157 -21.31 10.84 -0.95
N GLN A 158 -20.10 11.00 -0.40
CA GLN A 158 -19.66 12.27 0.20
C GLN A 158 -19.12 13.28 -0.83
N VAL A 159 -18.70 12.85 -2.02
CA VAL A 159 -18.02 13.72 -3.00
C VAL A 159 -18.61 13.52 -4.38
N GLU A 160 -19.07 14.62 -4.99
CA GLU A 160 -19.59 14.60 -6.35
C GLU A 160 -18.49 14.30 -7.38
N GLY A 161 -18.83 13.54 -8.43
CA GLY A 161 -17.94 13.26 -9.56
C GLY A 161 -17.12 11.96 -9.44
N LEU A 162 -17.17 11.30 -8.29
CA LEU A 162 -16.50 10.01 -8.09
C LEU A 162 -17.18 8.90 -8.91
N LYS A 163 -16.37 8.16 -9.65
CA LYS A 163 -16.77 7.04 -10.51
C LYS A 163 -15.78 5.88 -10.36
N PRO A 164 -15.95 5.00 -9.37
CA PRO A 164 -15.05 3.87 -9.17
C PRO A 164 -15.17 2.88 -10.35
N GLU A 165 -14.08 2.64 -11.07
CA GLU A 165 -14.03 1.76 -12.24
C GLU A 165 -12.81 0.84 -12.12
N LYS A 166 -13.03 -0.49 -12.10
CA LYS A 166 -11.95 -1.48 -11.92
C LYS A 166 -10.80 -1.27 -12.89
N SER A 167 -11.08 -1.16 -14.20
CA SER A 167 -10.07 -1.02 -15.25
C SER A 167 -9.16 0.21 -15.09
N LYS A 168 -9.65 1.26 -14.43
CA LYS A 168 -8.93 2.52 -14.22
C LYS A 168 -8.30 2.64 -12.84
N HIS A 169 -8.90 2.02 -11.83
CA HIS A 169 -8.61 2.32 -10.42
C HIS A 169 -8.16 1.11 -9.60
N GLU A 170 -8.11 -0.08 -10.18
CA GLU A 170 -7.53 -1.22 -9.48
C GLU A 170 -6.00 -1.03 -9.29
N PHE A 171 -5.51 -1.63 -8.21
CA PHE A 171 -4.08 -1.82 -7.96
C PHE A 171 -3.75 -3.28 -8.21
N PHE A 172 -2.85 -3.55 -9.18
CA PHE A 172 -2.36 -4.89 -9.44
C PHE A 172 -0.86 -4.92 -9.74
N VAL A 173 -0.29 -6.11 -9.60
CA VAL A 173 1.06 -6.50 -10.03
C VAL A 173 0.93 -7.82 -10.78
N THR A 174 1.52 -7.91 -11.97
CA THR A 174 1.59 -9.15 -12.75
C THR A 174 3.02 -9.65 -12.76
N LEU A 175 3.22 -10.89 -12.34
CA LEU A 175 4.54 -11.52 -12.25
C LEU A 175 4.66 -12.68 -13.23
N GLU A 176 5.80 -12.81 -13.91
CA GLU A 176 6.11 -14.07 -14.61
C GLU A 176 6.36 -15.16 -13.56
N PRO A 177 5.67 -16.31 -13.66
CA PRO A 177 5.56 -17.24 -12.54
C PRO A 177 6.84 -18.04 -12.25
N ARG A 178 7.75 -18.21 -13.21
CA ARG A 178 8.95 -19.03 -13.01
C ARG A 178 10.04 -18.26 -12.28
N ILE A 179 10.34 -17.03 -12.72
CA ILE A 179 11.46 -16.25 -12.18
C ILE A 179 11.01 -15.11 -11.26
N GLY A 180 9.71 -14.77 -11.19
CA GLY A 180 9.16 -13.83 -10.20
C GLY A 180 9.40 -12.35 -10.50
N PHE A 181 9.70 -12.00 -11.76
CA PHE A 181 9.85 -10.61 -12.19
C PHE A 181 8.51 -9.97 -12.56
N CYS A 182 8.38 -8.67 -12.29
CA CYS A 182 7.22 -7.89 -12.67
C CYS A 182 7.18 -7.63 -14.19
N VAL A 183 6.10 -8.04 -14.84
CA VAL A 183 5.87 -7.86 -16.29
C VAL A 183 4.87 -6.75 -16.60
N ASP A 184 3.97 -6.45 -15.67
CA ASP A 184 3.00 -5.37 -15.78
C ASP A 184 2.54 -4.95 -14.38
N ILE A 185 2.33 -3.66 -14.15
CA ILE A 185 1.96 -3.12 -12.85
C ILE A 185 1.12 -1.87 -13.02
N ALA A 186 0.09 -1.75 -12.19
CA ALA A 186 -0.59 -0.48 -11.97
C ALA A 186 -0.71 -0.24 -10.48
N LEU A 187 0.24 0.51 -9.92
CA LEU A 187 0.16 1.00 -8.54
C LEU A 187 -0.61 2.31 -8.54
N ARG A 188 -1.86 2.26 -8.06
CA ARG A 188 -2.76 3.41 -8.07
C ARG A 188 -3.32 3.63 -6.67
N LEU A 189 -2.98 4.78 -6.09
CA LEU A 189 -3.38 5.16 -4.75
C LEU A 189 -3.96 6.58 -4.78
N GLN A 190 -4.90 6.84 -3.89
CA GLN A 190 -5.51 8.14 -3.67
C GLN A 190 -5.30 8.56 -2.22
N PHE A 191 -4.80 9.78 -2.04
CA PHE A 191 -4.66 10.41 -0.74
C PHE A 191 -5.88 11.29 -0.46
N SER A 192 -6.35 11.29 0.78
CA SER A 192 -7.46 12.09 1.25
C SER A 192 -7.18 12.59 2.65
N PHE A 193 -7.73 13.74 3.03
CA PHE A 193 -7.61 14.28 4.38
C PHE A 193 -8.93 14.14 5.12
N LEU A 194 -8.87 13.68 6.37
CA LEU A 194 -10.03 13.69 7.25
C LEU A 194 -10.21 15.11 7.79
N LEU A 195 -11.32 15.74 7.44
CA LEU A 195 -11.70 17.06 7.91
C LEU A 195 -12.88 16.94 8.86
N HIS A 196 -12.86 17.71 9.95
CA HIS A 196 -13.99 17.86 10.85
C HIS A 196 -14.19 19.33 11.21
N PRO A 197 -15.42 19.76 11.50
CA PRO A 197 -15.68 21.10 11.99
C PRO A 197 -14.91 21.37 13.29
N VAL A 198 -14.43 22.60 13.42
CA VAL A 198 -13.80 23.12 14.65
C VAL A 198 -14.44 24.47 14.93
N GLU A 199 -15.11 24.61 16.09
CA GLU A 199 -15.98 25.77 16.39
C GLU A 199 -15.30 27.14 16.24
N TYR A 200 -13.98 27.21 16.42
CA TYR A 200 -13.20 28.45 16.38
C TYR A 200 -12.44 28.68 15.06
N ILE A 201 -12.61 27.81 14.05
CA ILE A 201 -12.03 27.96 12.71
C ILE A 201 -13.20 28.11 11.73
N THR A 202 -13.52 29.35 11.37
CA THR A 202 -14.59 29.75 10.44
C THR A 202 -14.08 29.96 9.03
#